data_AF-A0A7Y4QSP2-F1
#
_entry.id   AF-A0A7Y4QSP2-F1
#
_cell.length_a   1.000
_cell.length_b   1.000
_cell.length_c   1.000
_cell.angle_alpha   90.00
_cell.angle_beta   90.00
_cell.angle_gamma   90.00
#
_symmetry.space_group_name_H-M   'P 1'
#
loop_
_entity.id
_entity.type
_entity.pdbx_description
1 polymer ?
#
loop_
_entity_poly.entity_id
_entity_poly.type
_entity_poly.pdbx_seq_one_letter_code
_entity_poly.pdbx_strand_id
1 'polypeptide(L)' 'PVFEAQIISYLKLSNKRVGILVNFNVSLLKNGYKRIVNNL' A
#
# COMPACT_ATOMS: atom_id res chain seq x y z
N PRO A 1 -12.28 3.01 -4.75
CA PRO A 1 -10.81 3.17 -4.62
C PRO A 1 -10.45 4.18 -3.50
N VAL A 2 -10.23 3.67 -2.29
CA VAL A 2 -9.81 4.43 -1.09
C VAL A 2 -8.53 3.85 -0.45
N PHE A 3 -8.20 2.59 -0.76
CA PHE A 3 -7.15 1.83 -0.09
C PHE A 3 -5.76 2.46 -0.20
N GLU A 4 -5.41 3.04 -1.36
CA GLU A 4 -4.12 3.73 -1.53
C GLU A 4 -4.03 4.98 -0.64
N ALA A 5 -5.08 5.79 -0.63
CA ALA A 5 -5.16 6.97 0.23
C ALA A 5 -5.12 6.58 1.72
N GLN A 6 -5.81 5.50 2.09
CA GLN A 6 -5.81 4.98 3.45
C GLN A 6 -4.41 4.49 3.88
N ILE A 7 -3.69 3.76 3.02
CA ILE A 7 -2.30 3.37 3.29
C ILE A 7 -1.42 4.60 3.45
N ILE A 8 -1.53 5.61 2.59
CA ILE A 8 -0.76 6.85 2.72
C ILE A 8 -1.03 7.53 4.07
N SER A 9 -2.30 7.60 4.50
CA SER A 9 -2.64 8.13 5.83
C SER A 9 -1.98 7.34 6.95
N TYR A 10 -2.02 6.01 6.90
CA TYR A 10 -1.34 5.18 7.92
C TYR A 10 0.17 5.33 7.88
N LEU A 11 0.79 5.43 6.70
CA LEU A 11 2.23 5.66 6.58
C LEU A 11 2.65 7.00 7.20
N LYS A 12 1.85 8.06 7.00
CA LYS A 12 2.06 9.37 7.64
C LYS A 12 1.91 9.28 9.17
N LEU A 13 0.82 8.69 9.65
CA LEU A 13 0.53 8.57 11.09
C LEU A 13 1.55 7.69 11.83
N SER A 14 2.09 6.66 11.18
CA SER A 14 3.09 5.75 11.75
C SER A 14 4.54 6.17 11.50
N ASN A 15 4.76 7.33 10.85
CA ASN A 15 6.07 7.81 10.43
C ASN A 15 6.89 6.74 9.65
N LYS A 16 6.23 6.06 8.71
CA LYS A 16 6.85 5.07 7.81
C LYS A 16 6.90 5.60 6.38
N ARG A 17 7.97 5.22 5.67
CA ARG A 17 8.25 5.68 4.30
C ARG A 17 7.67 4.77 3.22
N VAL A 18 7.49 3.48 3.51
CA VAL A 18 7.07 2.47 2.54
C VAL A 18 5.97 1.60 3.12
N GLY A 19 4.96 1.30 2.29
CA GLY A 19 3.90 0.35 2.58
C GLY A 19 3.64 -0.58 1.39
N ILE A 20 2.98 -1.71 1.66
CA ILE A 20 2.54 -2.65 0.64
C ILE A 20 1.02 -2.73 0.72
N LEU A 21 0.36 -2.48 -0.41
CA LEU A 21 -1.05 -2.76 -0.59
C LEU A 21 -1.19 -4.12 -1.29
N VAL A 22 -1.89 -5.07 -0.66
CA VAL A 22 -2.08 -6.42 -1.19
C VAL A 22 -3.53 -6.63 -1.59
N ASN A 23 -3.74 -7.06 -2.82
CA ASN A 23 -4.97 -7.59 -3.38
C ASN A 23 -4.92 -9.12 -3.35
N PHE A 24 -5.76 -9.72 -2.53
CA PHE A 24 -5.87 -11.19 -2.42
C PHE A 24 -6.81 -11.82 -3.45
N ASN A 25 -7.49 -11.02 -4.28
CA ASN A 25 -8.42 -11.51 -5.31
C ASN A 25 -7.71 -11.84 -6.63
N VAL A 26 -6.47 -12.35 -6.58
CA VAL A 26 -5.70 -12.77 -7.75
C VAL A 26 -5.03 -14.12 -7.51
N SER A 27 -4.87 -14.92 -8.56
CA SER A 27 -4.32 -16.28 -8.44
C SER A 27 -2.84 -16.33 -8.03
N LEU A 28 -2.07 -15.27 -8.31
CA LEU A 28 -0.66 -15.18 -7.95
C LEU A 28 -0.41 -13.88 -7.20
N LEU A 29 0.11 -13.99 -5.97
CA LEU A 29 0.40 -12.82 -5.12
C LEU A 29 1.31 -11.81 -5.80
N LYS A 30 2.26 -12.27 -6.63
CA LYS A 30 3.18 -11.38 -7.37
C LYS A 30 2.47 -10.39 -8.30
N ASN A 31 1.24 -10.69 -8.73
CA ASN A 31 0.41 -9.84 -9.56
C ASN A 31 -0.56 -8.97 -8.72
N GLY A 32 -0.61 -9.20 -7.41
CA GLY A 32 -1.59 -8.65 -6.49
C GLY A 32 -1.00 -7.75 -5.44
N TYR A 33 0.21 -7.20 -5.61
CA TYR A 33 0.74 -6.23 -4.65
C TYR A 33 1.16 -4.93 -5.32
N LYS A 34 1.05 -3.83 -4.58
CA LYS A 34 1.52 -2.51 -4.99
C LYS A 34 2.38 -1.92 -3.87
N ARG A 35 3.58 -1.46 -4.23
CA ARG A 35 4.45 -0.71 -3.32
C ARG A 35 3.99 0.75 -3.30
N ILE A 36 3.78 1.31 -2.12
CA ILE A 36 3.40 2.70 -1.90
C ILE A 36 4.52 3.40 -1.14
N VAL A 37 4.86 4.62 -1.57
CA VAL A 37 5.91 5.44 -0.96
C VAL A 37 5.29 6.72 -0.43
N ASN A 38 5.59 7.05 0.84
CA ASN A 38 5.20 8.28 1.49
C ASN A 38 6.39 9.27 1.47
N ASN A 39 6.19 10.47 0.92
CA ASN A 39 7.18 11.52 0.71
C ASN A 39 8.43 11.08 -0.09
N LEU A 40 8.36 11.17 -1.43
CA LEU A 40 9.56 11.17 -2.27
C LEU A 40 10.38 12.45 -2.05
#